data_AF-A0A5D3WKG3-F1
#
_entry.id   AF-A0A5D3WKG3-F1
#
_cell.length_a   1.000
_cell.length_b   1.000
_cell.length_c   1.000
_cell.angle_alpha   90.00
_cell.angle_beta   90.00
_cell.angle_gamma   90.00
#
_symmetry.space_group_name_H-M   'P 1'
#
loop_
_entity.id
_entity.type
_entity.pdbx_description
1 polymer ?
#
loop_
_entity_poly.entity_id
_entity_poly.type
_entity_poly.pdbx_seq_one_letter_code
_entity_poly.pdbx_strand_id
1 'polypeptide(L)' 'MAKMNNVNIAVQVARTARTILWANGIMGEYPIMRHMANLEAVYTYEGTHDVHTLIIGQNVTGIQAFRCQ' A
#
# COMPACT_ATOMS: atom_id res chain seq x y z
N MET A 1 3.29 -7.09 10.18
CA MET A 1 1.83 -7.26 9.96
C MET A 1 1.05 -5.96 10.09
N ALA A 2 1.03 -5.31 11.27
CA ALA A 2 0.18 -4.13 11.51
C ALA A 2 0.41 -2.98 10.52
N LYS A 3 1.68 -2.62 10.25
CA LYS A 3 2.02 -1.56 9.29
C LYS A 3 1.53 -1.84 7.87
N MET A 4 1.82 -3.03 7.34
CA MET A 4 1.43 -3.48 5.99
C MET A 4 -0.09 -3.45 5.78
N ASN A 5 -0.85 -3.95 6.76
CA ASN A 5 -2.31 -3.94 6.69
C ASN A 5 -2.87 -2.50 6.74
N ASN A 6 -2.34 -1.67 7.65
CA ASN A 6 -2.79 -0.29 7.81
C ASN A 6 -2.57 0.54 6.54
N VAL A 7 -1.40 0.41 5.90
CA VAL A 7 -1.09 1.17 4.68
C VAL A 7 -1.95 0.67 3.50
N ASN A 8 -2.15 -0.64 3.36
CA ASN A 8 -3.02 -1.19 2.31
C ASN A 8 -4.47 -0.66 2.45
N ILE A 9 -5.04 -0.74 3.65
CA ILE A 9 -6.39 -0.22 3.92
C ILE A 9 -6.44 1.29 3.67
N ALA A 10 -5.42 2.06 4.09
CA ALA A 10 -5.38 3.50 3.87
C ALA A 10 -5.38 3.87 2.37
N VAL A 11 -4.65 3.14 1.52
CA VAL A 11 -4.66 3.34 0.06
C VAL A 11 -6.05 3.07 -0.52
N GLN A 12 -6.72 1.99 -0.09
CA GLN A 12 -8.07 1.67 -0.54
C GLN A 12 -9.08 2.75 -0.13
N VAL A 13 -9.01 3.23 1.10
CA VAL A 13 -9.86 4.32 1.59
C VAL A 13 -9.63 5.60 0.79
N ALA A 14 -8.37 5.97 0.52
CA ALA A 14 -8.04 7.15 -0.29
C ALA A 14 -8.59 7.05 -1.73
N ARG A 15 -8.52 5.86 -2.34
CA ARG A 15 -9.09 5.59 -3.68
C ARG A 15 -10.62 5.68 -3.69
N THR A 16 -11.28 5.17 -2.65
CA THR A 16 -12.73 5.29 -2.48
C THR A 16 -13.14 6.75 -2.29
N ALA A 17 -12.45 7.51 -1.43
CA ALA A 17 -12.70 8.93 -1.21
C ALA A 17 -12.56 9.75 -2.51
N ARG A 18 -11.54 9.46 -3.33
CA ARG A 18 -11.38 10.08 -4.66
C ARG A 18 -12.56 9.78 -5.59
N THR A 19 -13.10 8.57 -5.51
CA THR A 19 -14.25 8.15 -6.33
C THR A 19 -15.52 8.90 -5.93
N ILE A 20 -15.75 9.08 -4.62
CA ILE A 20 -16.90 9.80 -4.09
C ILE A 20 -16.90 11.29 -4.51
N LEU A 21 -15.72 11.90 -4.58
CA LEU A 21 -15.56 13.32 -4.94
C LEU A 21 -15.60 13.59 -6.44
N TRP A 22 -15.72 12.58 -7.30
CA TRP A 22 -15.78 12.73 -8.76
C TRP A 22 -14.66 13.65 -9.31
N ALA A 23 -15.01 14.67 -10.10
CA ALA A 23 -14.06 15.64 -10.67
C ALA A 23 -13.37 16.49 -9.59
N ASN A 24 -14.09 16.84 -8.52
CA ASN A 24 -13.53 17.61 -7.41
C ASN A 24 -12.43 16.84 -6.68
N GLY A 25 -12.47 15.51 -6.75
CA GLY A 25 -11.43 14.65 -6.19
C GLY A 25 -10.07 14.79 -6.89
N ILE A 26 -10.00 15.38 -8.08
CA ILE A 26 -8.75 15.63 -8.84
C ILE A 26 -8.23 17.05 -8.60
N MET A 27 -9.12 17.98 -8.23
CA MET A 27 -8.77 19.38 -8.00
C MET A 27 -7.88 19.53 -6.76
N GLY A 28 -6.95 20.48 -6.81
CA GLY A 28 -6.04 20.77 -5.69
C GLY A 28 -6.71 21.32 -4.44
N GLU A 29 -7.99 21.75 -4.54
CA GLU A 29 -8.79 22.22 -3.42
C GLU A 29 -9.09 21.11 -2.40
N TYR A 30 -9.17 19.85 -2.87
CA TYR A 30 -9.37 18.69 -2.01
C TYR A 30 -8.08 17.89 -1.91
N PRO A 31 -7.53 17.65 -0.70
CA PRO A 31 -6.21 17.06 -0.54
C PRO A 31 -6.14 15.55 -0.83
N ILE A 32 -7.20 14.95 -1.40
CA ILE A 32 -7.30 13.49 -1.61
C ILE A 32 -6.21 12.97 -2.55
N MET A 33 -5.94 13.66 -3.66
CA MET A 33 -4.86 13.25 -4.59
C MET A 33 -3.48 13.30 -3.94
N ARG A 34 -3.23 14.31 -3.11
CA ARG A 34 -1.98 14.43 -2.34
C ARG A 34 -1.85 13.28 -1.34
N HIS A 35 -2.93 12.94 -0.63
CA HIS A 35 -2.92 11.81 0.30
C HIS A 35 -2.66 10.48 -0.41
N MET A 36 -3.26 10.27 -1.58
CA MET A 36 -3.02 9.08 -2.39
C MET A 36 -1.56 8.98 -2.84
N ALA A 37 -0.96 10.08 -3.33
CA ALA A 37 0.44 10.11 -3.72
C ALA A 37 1.40 9.84 -2.54
N ASN A 38 1.11 10.41 -1.37
CA ASN A 38 1.92 10.16 -0.16
C ASN A 38 1.82 8.70 0.31
N LEU A 39 0.64 8.09 0.22
CA LEU A 39 0.43 6.70 0.63
C LEU A 39 1.13 5.70 -0.30
N GLU A 40 1.23 5.98 -1.60
CA GLU A 40 1.99 5.14 -2.54
C GLU A 40 3.49 5.11 -2.20
N ALA A 41 4.06 6.24 -1.75
CA ALA A 41 5.44 6.28 -1.27
C ALA A 41 5.62 5.42 0.01
N VAL A 42 4.68 5.52 0.96
CA VAL A 42 4.71 4.73 2.21
C VAL A 42 4.49 3.23 1.93
N TYR A 43 3.73 2.88 0.89
CA TYR A 43 3.48 1.51 0.48
C TYR A 43 4.72 0.79 -0.06
N THR A 44 5.66 1.54 -0.66
CA THR A 44 6.87 0.98 -1.30
C THR A 44 8.13 1.11 -0.45
N TYR A 45 8.25 2.17 0.37
CA TYR A 45 9.52 2.54 1.02
C TYR A 45 10.04 1.53 2.06
N GLU A 46 9.17 0.88 2.85
CA GLU A 46 9.61 -0.01 3.95
C GLU A 46 9.46 -1.51 3.65
N GLY A 47 9.62 -1.89 2.38
CA GLY A 47 9.48 -3.27 1.92
C GLY A 47 8.12 -3.48 1.26
N THR A 48 8.16 -3.88 -0.01
CA THR A 48 6.95 -4.14 -0.78
C THR A 48 6.11 -5.24 -0.12
N HIS A 49 4.82 -5.19 -0.39
CA HIS A 49 3.87 -6.20 0.08
C HIS A 49 4.36 -7.64 -0.19
N ASP A 50 5.00 -7.83 -1.35
CA ASP A 50 5.55 -9.11 -1.78
C ASP A 50 6.74 -9.54 -0.92
N VAL A 51 7.68 -8.64 -0.62
CA VAL A 51 8.85 -8.96 0.23
C VAL A 51 8.39 -9.35 1.62
N HIS A 52 7.44 -8.62 2.23
CA HIS A 52 6.89 -8.99 3.52
C HIS A 52 6.17 -10.35 3.50
N THR A 53 5.43 -10.63 2.43
CA THR A 53 4.75 -11.92 2.26
C THR A 53 5.76 -13.07 2.13
N LEU A 54 6.86 -12.86 1.40
CA LEU A 54 7.93 -13.85 1.26
C LEU A 54 8.68 -14.09 2.57
N ILE A 55 8.91 -13.07 3.40
CA ILE A 55 9.49 -13.21 4.75
C ILE A 55 8.58 -14.07 5.64
N ILE A 56 7.28 -13.80 5.62
CA ILE A 56 6.30 -14.58 6.38
C ILE A 56 6.23 -16.02 5.84
N GLY A 57 6.18 -16.19 4.52
CA GLY A 57 6.18 -17.49 3.86
C GLY A 57 7.39 -18.33 4.24
N GLN A 58 8.59 -17.75 4.26
CA GLN A 58 9.79 -18.45 4.74
C GLN A 58 9.69 -18.82 6.21
N ASN A 59 9.20 -17.94 7.08
CA ASN A 59 9.05 -18.26 8.51
C ASN A 59 8.04 -19.38 8.78
N VAL A 60 6.98 -19.48 7.97
CA VAL A 60 5.94 -20.51 8.14
C VAL A 60 6.35 -21.84 7.50
N THR A 61 6.97 -21.80 6.32
CA THR A 61 7.25 -23.00 5.51
C THR A 61 8.69 -23.50 5.62
N GLY A 62 9.62 -22.67 6.12
CA GLY A 62 11.05 -22.93 6.12
C GLY A 62 11.73 -22.78 4.75
N ILE A 63 10.98 -22.52 3.68
CA ILE A 63 11.49 -22.44 2.31
C ILE A 63 11.75 -20.97 1.95
N GLN A 64 13.00 -20.66 1.57
CA GLN A 64 13.40 -19.31 1.18
C GLN A 64 12.94 -19.03 -0.27
N ALA A 65 12.02 -18.08 -0.46
CA ALA A 65 11.41 -17.79 -1.76
C ALA A 65 11.87 -16.47 -2.42
N PHE A 66 12.86 -15.77 -1.85
CA PHE A 66 13.38 -14.51 -2.43
C PHE A 66 14.21 -14.66 -3.72
N ARG A 67 14.66 -15.87 -4.07
CA ARG A 67 15.48 -16.13 -5.25
C ARG A 67 15.04 -17.46 -5.87
N CYS A 68 14.81 -17.49 -7.18
CA CYS A 68 14.85 -18.75 -7.93
C CYS A 68 16.32 -19.20 -7.94
N GLN A 69 16.59 -20.35 -7.35
CA GLN A 69 17.87 -21.04 -7.44
C GLN A 69 17.71 -22.25 -8.36
#